data_AF-A0A5R9LUP3-F1
#
_entry.id   AF-A0A5R9LUP3-F1
#
_cell.length_a   1.000
_cell.length_b   1.000
_cell.length_c   1.000
_cell.angle_alpha   90.00
_cell.angle_beta   90.00
_cell.angle_gamma   90.00
#
_symmetry.space_group_name_H-M   'P 1'
#
loop_
_entity.id
_entity.type
_entity.pdbx_description
1 polymer ?
#
loop_
_entity_poly.entity_id
_entity_poly.type
_entity_poly.pdbx_seq_one_letter_code
_entity_poly.pdbx_strand_id
1 'polypeptide(L)'
;MTEDPRLRIAASSAGGTEWAHLDALVAAEVSWGNRVKKYWYVVDPHFGDWELTFDKPFHVARLRETFIFPPSIQLMTVEAQPNGLGARMFLSDNLNRLGISAPLSKDLPAVNAEIEL
;
A
#
# COMPACT_ATOMS: atom_id res chain seq x y z
N MET A 1 28.87 -9.60 -7.78
CA MET A 1 27.39 -9.44 -7.68
C MET A 1 27.18 -8.20 -6.85
N THR A 2 26.68 -7.12 -7.44
CA THR A 2 26.37 -5.90 -6.69
C THR A 2 25.05 -6.17 -5.99
N GLU A 3 25.06 -6.31 -4.68
CA GLU A 3 23.83 -6.46 -3.89
C GLU A 3 22.98 -5.21 -4.08
N ASP A 4 21.70 -5.40 -4.40
CA ASP A 4 20.74 -4.29 -4.46
C ASP A 4 20.58 -3.73 -3.04
N PRO A 5 20.87 -2.44 -2.80
CA PRO A 5 20.87 -1.85 -1.46
C PRO A 5 19.46 -1.65 -0.88
N ARG A 6 18.40 -1.89 -1.67
CA ARG A 6 17.01 -1.68 -1.24
C ARG A 6 16.55 -2.71 -0.22
N LEU A 7 15.65 -2.28 0.67
CA LEU A 7 15.04 -3.17 1.67
C LEU A 7 14.00 -4.08 1.00
N ARG A 8 14.13 -5.39 1.17
CA ARG A 8 13.11 -6.34 0.71
C ARG A 8 11.93 -6.35 1.67
N ILE A 9 10.74 -6.04 1.17
CA ILE A 9 9.49 -6.31 1.89
C ILE A 9 9.22 -7.82 1.83
N ALA A 10 8.95 -8.43 2.98
CA ALA A 10 8.62 -9.85 3.03
C ALA A 10 7.22 -10.09 2.42
N ALA A 11 6.98 -11.29 1.90
CA ALA A 11 5.68 -11.65 1.30
C ALA A 11 4.60 -11.97 2.36
N SER A 12 4.97 -12.05 3.63
CA SER A 12 4.07 -12.25 4.77
C SER A 12 4.78 -11.92 6.08
N SER A 13 4.03 -11.83 7.18
CA SER A 13 4.61 -11.69 8.51
C SER A 13 5.18 -13.04 8.99
N ALA A 14 6.36 -13.01 9.62
CA ALA A 14 7.01 -14.20 10.21
C ALA A 14 6.53 -14.49 11.65
N GLY A 15 5.32 -14.02 12.01
CA GLY A 15 4.77 -14.00 13.37
C GLY A 15 4.52 -12.56 13.86
N GLY A 16 3.47 -12.37 14.67
CA GLY A 16 3.00 -11.06 15.13
C GLY A 16 1.62 -10.70 14.56
N THR A 17 1.39 -9.42 14.26
CA THR A 17 0.19 -8.95 13.55
C THR A 17 0.29 -9.25 12.06
N GLU A 18 -0.85 -9.50 11.41
CA GLU A 18 -0.93 -9.93 10.00
C GLU A 18 -0.17 -8.99 9.05
N TRP A 19 -0.21 -7.69 9.34
CA TRP A 19 0.42 -6.61 8.57
C TRP A 19 1.87 -6.25 8.95
N ALA A 20 2.51 -6.96 9.89
CA ALA A 20 3.82 -6.56 10.42
C ALA A 20 4.91 -6.40 9.35
N HIS A 21 4.82 -7.16 8.25
CA HIS A 21 5.77 -7.07 7.13
C HIS A 21 5.67 -5.77 6.34
N LEU A 22 4.56 -5.01 6.47
CA LEU A 22 4.34 -3.71 5.85
C LEU A 22 4.74 -2.53 6.76
N ASP A 23 5.11 -2.76 8.02
CA ASP A 23 5.41 -1.69 8.98
C ASP A 23 6.58 -0.81 8.51
N ALA A 24 7.60 -1.41 7.87
CA ALA A 24 8.72 -0.65 7.31
C ALA A 24 8.28 0.32 6.20
N LEU A 25 7.35 -0.09 5.34
CA LEU A 25 6.77 0.76 4.32
C LEU A 25 5.96 1.89 4.96
N VAL A 26 5.12 1.56 5.94
CA VAL A 26 4.29 2.55 6.63
C VAL A 26 5.16 3.59 7.34
N ALA A 27 6.21 3.15 8.04
CA ALA A 27 7.17 4.01 8.70
C ALA A 27 7.89 4.94 7.69
N ALA A 28 8.29 4.41 6.53
CA ALA A 28 8.93 5.20 5.49
C ALA A 28 8.01 6.28 4.93
N GLU A 29 6.78 5.96 4.54
CA GLU A 29 5.77 6.92 4.08
C GLU A 29 5.54 8.05 5.10
N VAL A 30 5.41 7.70 6.38
CA VAL A 30 5.26 8.69 7.47
C VAL A 30 6.52 9.55 7.59
N SER A 31 7.71 8.96 7.52
CA SER A 31 8.99 9.71 7.57
C SER A 31 9.15 10.68 6.40
N TRP A 32 8.51 10.40 5.25
CA TRP A 32 8.51 11.27 4.07
C TRP A 32 7.43 12.36 4.11
N GLY A 33 6.65 12.43 5.18
CA GLY A 33 5.65 13.48 5.41
C GLY A 33 4.23 13.09 5.04
N ASN A 34 3.96 11.79 4.85
CA ASN A 34 2.60 11.25 4.87
C ASN A 34 2.10 11.14 6.33
N ARG A 35 0.80 10.88 6.50
CA ARG A 35 0.18 10.65 7.82
C ARG A 35 -0.85 9.54 7.73
N VAL A 36 -0.87 8.68 8.73
CA VAL A 36 -1.90 7.64 8.86
C VAL A 36 -3.20 8.30 9.32
N LYS A 37 -4.22 8.24 8.47
CA LYS A 37 -5.58 8.71 8.75
C LYS A 37 -6.37 7.70 9.57
N LYS A 38 -6.23 6.43 9.22
CA LYS A 38 -6.81 5.28 9.92
C LYS A 38 -5.76 4.18 9.97
N TYR A 39 -5.37 3.79 11.17
CA TYR A 39 -4.46 2.68 11.37
C TYR A 39 -5.25 1.37 11.37
N TRP A 40 -4.72 0.35 10.68
CA TRP A 40 -5.28 -0.99 10.44
C TRP A 40 -6.66 -1.26 11.04
N TYR A 41 -7.68 -1.31 10.20
CA TYR A 41 -9.04 -1.63 10.58
C TYR A 41 -9.65 -2.66 9.61
N VAL A 42 -10.58 -3.46 10.12
CA VAL A 42 -11.31 -4.44 9.30
C VAL A 42 -12.31 -3.72 8.40
N VAL A 43 -12.17 -3.90 7.09
CA VAL A 43 -13.10 -3.37 6.07
C VAL A 43 -14.21 -4.35 5.72
N ASP A 44 -13.92 -5.65 5.73
CA ASP A 44 -14.93 -6.70 5.62
C ASP A 44 -14.75 -7.78 6.70
N PRO A 45 -15.62 -7.80 7.73
CA PRO A 45 -15.56 -8.79 8.81
C PRO A 45 -15.75 -10.24 8.37
N HIS A 46 -16.41 -10.49 7.24
CA HIS A 46 -16.65 -11.86 6.75
C HIS A 46 -15.38 -12.47 6.15
N PHE A 47 -14.52 -11.61 5.62
CA PHE A 47 -13.31 -12.02 4.89
C PHE A 47 -12.02 -11.74 5.65
N GLY A 48 -12.08 -10.90 6.70
CA GLY A 48 -10.90 -10.50 7.47
C GLY A 48 -10.01 -9.56 6.67
N ASP A 49 -10.59 -8.77 5.75
CA ASP A 49 -9.82 -7.83 4.95
C ASP A 49 -9.45 -6.62 5.82
N TRP A 50 -8.16 -6.30 5.92
CA TRP A 50 -7.66 -5.20 6.72
C TRP A 50 -7.16 -4.06 5.85
N GLU A 51 -7.43 -2.83 6.27
CA GLU A 51 -6.99 -1.63 5.55
C GLU A 51 -6.32 -0.61 6.46
N LEU A 52 -5.24 0.01 5.98
CA LEU A 52 -4.67 1.25 6.51
C LEU A 52 -4.94 2.38 5.51
N THR A 53 -5.20 3.59 6.00
CA THR A 53 -5.42 4.76 5.13
C THR A 53 -4.41 5.87 5.39
N PHE A 54 -3.81 6.40 4.34
CA PHE A 54 -2.98 7.60 4.36
C PHE A 54 -3.75 8.88 4.01
N ASP A 55 -3.25 10.02 4.48
CA ASP A 55 -3.81 11.36 4.20
C ASP A 55 -3.37 11.95 2.86
N LYS A 56 -2.22 11.52 2.33
CA LYS A 56 -1.65 12.00 1.06
C LYS A 56 -1.37 10.83 0.12
N PRO A 57 -1.29 11.08 -1.21
CA PRO A 57 -0.85 10.06 -2.17
C PRO A 57 0.48 9.43 -1.78
N PHE A 58 0.71 8.19 -2.23
CA PHE A 58 1.98 7.50 -2.02
C PHE A 58 3.15 8.24 -2.66
N HIS A 59 4.32 8.18 -2.03
CA HIS A 59 5.57 8.67 -2.60
C HIS A 59 6.18 7.60 -3.52
N VAL A 60 5.50 7.28 -4.64
CA VAL A 60 5.83 6.15 -5.52
C VAL A 60 7.31 6.08 -5.93
N ALA A 61 7.90 7.21 -6.33
CA ALA A 61 9.32 7.24 -6.70
C ALA A 61 10.22 6.79 -5.54
N ARG A 62 9.93 7.26 -4.31
CA ARG A 62 10.68 6.86 -3.12
C ARG A 62 10.43 5.41 -2.74
N LEU A 63 9.21 4.90 -2.91
CA LEU A 63 8.92 3.48 -2.67
C LEU A 63 9.77 2.57 -3.57
N ARG A 64 9.82 2.87 -4.88
CA ARG A 64 10.66 2.14 -5.86
C ARG A 64 12.15 2.19 -5.52
N GLU A 65 12.62 3.35 -5.09
CA GLU A 65 14.03 3.58 -4.73
C GLU A 65 14.42 2.96 -3.38
N THR A 66 13.46 2.72 -2.49
CA THR A 66 13.73 2.26 -1.12
C THR A 66 13.50 0.76 -0.95
N PHE A 67 12.50 0.20 -1.64
CA PHE A 67 12.01 -1.15 -1.39
C PHE A 67 12.09 -2.04 -2.63
N ILE A 68 12.22 -3.34 -2.38
CA ILE A 68 11.93 -4.39 -3.35
C ILE A 68 10.66 -5.09 -2.88
N PHE A 69 9.63 -5.05 -3.73
CA PHE A 69 8.33 -5.64 -3.43
C PHE A 69 8.24 -7.08 -3.95
N PRO A 70 7.61 -7.99 -3.19
CA PRO A 70 7.25 -9.31 -3.69
C PRO A 70 6.09 -9.20 -4.70
N PRO A 71 5.91 -10.15 -5.62
CA PRO A 71 4.84 -10.11 -6.61
C PRO A 71 3.41 -10.11 -6.05
N SER A 72 3.24 -10.48 -4.77
CA SER A 72 1.95 -10.42 -4.08
C SER A 72 1.52 -9.01 -3.72
N ILE A 73 2.48 -8.07 -3.65
CA ILE A 73 2.23 -6.68 -3.31
C ILE A 73 2.18 -5.86 -4.59
N GLN A 74 1.02 -5.26 -4.85
CA GLN A 74 0.77 -4.47 -6.05
C GLN A 74 0.23 -3.10 -5.68
N LEU A 75 0.69 -2.06 -6.35
CA LEU A 75 0.11 -0.73 -6.25
C LEU A 75 -0.75 -0.45 -7.47
N MET A 76 -1.93 0.09 -7.25
CA MET A 76 -2.89 0.37 -8.32
C MET A 76 -3.51 1.75 -8.14
N THR A 77 -3.86 2.40 -9.24
CA THR A 77 -4.96 3.38 -9.24
C THR A 77 -6.28 2.63 -9.28
N VAL A 78 -7.26 3.13 -8.53
CA VAL A 78 -8.62 2.59 -8.49
C VAL A 78 -9.58 3.72 -8.83
N GLU A 79 -10.45 3.49 -9.80
CA GLU A 79 -11.47 4.46 -10.19
C GLU A 79 -12.53 4.65 -9.09
N ALA A 80 -13.30 5.73 -9.18
CA ALA A 80 -14.40 5.95 -8.26
C ALA A 80 -15.49 4.88 -8.48
N GLN A 81 -15.93 4.25 -7.39
CA GLN A 81 -16.92 3.19 -7.44
C GLN A 81 -18.34 3.75 -7.26
N PRO A 82 -19.38 3.13 -7.85
CA PRO A 82 -20.77 3.56 -7.70
C PRO A 82 -21.29 3.58 -6.25
N ASN A 83 -20.63 2.85 -5.35
CA ASN A 83 -20.95 2.80 -3.92
C ASN A 83 -20.46 4.03 -3.12
N GLY A 84 -19.91 5.04 -3.80
CA GLY A 84 -19.45 6.28 -3.18
C GLY A 84 -17.99 6.27 -2.71
N LEU A 85 -17.24 5.19 -2.94
CA LEU A 85 -15.79 5.20 -2.75
C LEU A 85 -15.15 6.03 -3.88
N GLY A 86 -14.50 7.13 -3.50
CA GLY A 86 -13.79 7.98 -4.46
C GLY A 86 -12.58 7.30 -5.08
N ALA A 87 -12.09 7.86 -6.19
CA ALA A 87 -10.87 7.39 -6.83
C ALA A 87 -9.66 7.51 -5.88
N ARG A 88 -8.80 6.50 -5.88
CA ARG A 88 -7.72 6.35 -4.91
C ARG A 88 -6.52 5.60 -5.47
N MET A 89 -5.41 5.64 -4.75
CA MET A 89 -4.34 4.66 -4.90
C MET A 89 -4.55 3.56 -3.87
N PHE A 90 -4.27 2.32 -4.25
CA PHE A 90 -4.44 1.16 -3.40
C PHE A 90 -3.24 0.24 -3.56
N LEU A 91 -2.50 0.06 -2.46
CA LEU A 91 -1.45 -0.95 -2.37
C LEU A 91 -2.08 -2.20 -1.74
N SER A 92 -2.23 -3.26 -2.51
CA SER A 92 -2.78 -4.53 -2.05
C SER A 92 -1.67 -5.53 -1.75
N ASP A 93 -1.87 -6.32 -0.70
CA ASP A 93 -1.20 -7.60 -0.53
C ASP A 93 -2.22 -8.71 -0.74
N ASN A 94 -2.21 -9.27 -1.94
CA ASN A 94 -3.22 -10.22 -2.39
C ASN A 94 -3.13 -11.58 -1.66
N LEU A 95 -1.98 -11.90 -1.04
CA LEU A 95 -1.82 -13.15 -0.29
C LEU A 95 -2.39 -13.05 1.12
N ASN A 96 -2.21 -11.92 1.78
CA ASN A 96 -2.59 -11.75 3.18
C ASN A 96 -3.87 -10.91 3.38
N ARG A 97 -4.57 -10.54 2.29
CA ARG A 97 -5.82 -9.76 2.32
C ARG A 97 -5.68 -8.41 3.03
N LEU A 98 -4.53 -7.77 2.83
CA LEU A 98 -4.22 -6.45 3.39
C LEU A 98 -4.28 -5.39 2.30
N GLY A 99 -4.67 -4.19 2.68
CA GLY A 99 -4.71 -3.04 1.79
C GLY A 99 -4.17 -1.78 2.46
N ILE A 100 -3.53 -0.91 1.67
CA ILE A 100 -3.22 0.45 2.07
C ILE A 100 -3.83 1.40 1.04
N SER A 101 -4.80 2.21 1.46
CA SER A 101 -5.39 3.24 0.63
C SER A 101 -4.72 4.59 0.82
N ALA A 102 -4.57 5.34 -0.26
CA ALA A 102 -4.17 6.73 -0.26
C ALA A 102 -4.99 7.53 -1.28
N PRO A 103 -5.16 8.85 -1.12
CA PRO A 103 -5.75 9.69 -2.17
C PRO A 103 -5.04 9.51 -3.52
N LEU A 104 -5.80 9.61 -4.61
CA LEU A 104 -5.22 9.61 -5.95
C LEU A 104 -4.32 10.83 -6.15
N SER A 105 -3.11 10.63 -6.67
CA SER A 105 -2.25 11.76 -7.09
C SER A 105 -2.92 12.51 -8.24
N LYS A 106 -2.81 13.84 -8.25
CA LYS A 106 -3.39 14.69 -9.31
C LYS A 106 -2.80 14.41 -10.69
N ASP A 107 -1.60 13.84 -10.74
CA ASP A 107 -0.87 13.54 -11.96
C ASP A 107 -1.21 12.16 -12.54
N LEU A 108 -2.06 11.38 -11.85
CA LEU A 108 -2.45 10.03 -12.26
C LEU A 108 -3.90 9.98 -12.74
N PRO A 109 -4.19 9.18 -13.78
CA PRO A 109 -5.56 9.00 -14.25
C PRO A 109 -6.40 8.22 -13.23
N ALA A 110 -7.67 8.60 -13.08
CA ALA A 110 -8.64 7.91 -12.25
C ALA A 110 -9.23 6.67 -12.96
N VAL A 111 -8.36 5.71 -13.28
CA VAL A 111 -8.70 4.44 -13.93
C VAL A 111 -8.16 3.28 -13.12
N ASN A 112 -8.66 2.07 -13.35
CA ASN A 112 -8.05 0.87 -12.77
C ASN A 112 -6.77 0.53 -13.56
N ALA A 113 -5.60 0.76 -12.96
CA ALA A 113 -4.31 0.47 -13.58
C ALA A 113 -3.25 0.18 -12.53
N GLU A 114 -2.40 -0.80 -12.79
CA GLU A 114 -1.24 -1.08 -11.94
C GLU A 114 -0.18 0.02 -12.13
N ILE A 115 0.43 0.41 -11.02
CA ILE A 115 1.58 1.29 -10.95
C ILE A 115 2.77 0.42 -10.60
N GLU A 116 3.77 0.39 -11.47
CA GLU A 116 5.02 -0.35 -11.24
C GLU A 116 5.65 0.04 -9.89
N LEU A 117 6.22 -0.92 -9.16
CA LEU A 117 6.88 -0.73 -7.86
C LEU A 117 8.28 -1.38 -7.85
#